data_AF-A0A6A5YHT7-F1
#
_entry.id   AF-A0A6A5YHT7-F1
#
_cell.length_a   1.000
_cell.length_b   1.000
_cell.length_c   1.000
_cell.angle_alpha   90.00
_cell.angle_beta   90.00
_cell.angle_gamma   90.00
#
_symmetry.space_group_name_H-M   'P 1'
#
loop_
_entity.id
_entity.type
_entity.pdbx_description
1 polymer ?
#
loop_
_entity_poly.entity_id
_entity_poly.type
_entity_poly.pdbx_seq_one_letter_code
_entity_poly.pdbx_strand_id
1 'polypeptide(L)'
;MEATPHVSSSLSEFDHHLQHCYKLASQRNGLVPHLRRLNITQNVIEYSKHNRVSYCHGYDIRNMWNDPQPYMLRNNTVAFAREAAFLQSEITKSLEVCAKIECRALCDKIMDRLPREVRDMIYRYFLRRRLYCEHYMQRNWKDCEKFYGTKKPVAHFTRHFTRQRYAWMEQLLDHPVWAELAEAWYRLATFKLDYNWGAAEVNHLLYGVKWGLGRDPKQFIKRLRVILGKSHVFNDDRHQLKTEYGIQCKALQQLERLLLIESGRVCFNIELFIGLPHDEGPGKDLAMIRQQLTFLFPLLLRIKERKWDFRVLCWVESEEYRFTPDVAEFCVEGWMGYLLEQHSIWEKTRKRVMPRII
;
A
#
# COMPACT_ATOMS: atom_id res chain seq x y z
N MET A 1 -12.89 -30.21 22.01
CA MET A 1 -11.97 -29.88 20.91
C MET A 1 -12.49 -30.62 19.68
N GLU A 2 -13.35 -29.96 18.91
CA GLU A 2 -13.95 -30.55 17.71
C GLU A 2 -13.10 -30.17 16.50
N ALA A 3 -12.79 -31.19 15.69
CA ALA A 3 -11.95 -31.08 14.50
C ALA A 3 -12.68 -30.29 13.41
N THR A 4 -12.05 -29.21 12.94
CA THR A 4 -12.48 -28.48 11.75
C THR A 4 -12.32 -29.34 10.49
N PRO A 5 -13.31 -29.42 9.59
CA PRO A 5 -13.21 -30.24 8.39
C PRO A 5 -12.38 -29.56 7.29
N HIS A 6 -11.73 -30.44 6.53
CA HIS A 6 -10.96 -30.29 5.31
C HIS A 6 -11.18 -29.02 4.44
N VAL A 7 -10.11 -28.24 4.29
CA VAL A 7 -9.92 -27.17 3.29
C VAL A 7 -9.34 -27.73 1.96
N SER A 8 -9.12 -29.05 1.86
CA SER A 8 -8.46 -29.67 0.70
C SER A 8 -9.37 -29.84 -0.53
N SER A 9 -10.70 -29.84 -0.39
CA SER A 9 -11.63 -30.02 -1.53
C SER A 9 -11.77 -28.77 -2.40
N SER A 10 -11.63 -27.56 -1.83
CA SER A 10 -11.81 -26.31 -2.57
C SER A 10 -10.67 -25.97 -3.52
N LEU A 11 -9.46 -26.53 -3.29
CA LEU A 11 -8.31 -26.33 -4.18
C LEU A 11 -8.37 -27.25 -5.40
N SER A 12 -8.83 -28.50 -5.24
CA SER A 12 -9.04 -29.41 -6.38
C SER A 12 -10.18 -28.95 -7.28
N GLU A 13 -11.23 -28.34 -6.71
CA GLU A 13 -12.31 -27.73 -7.49
C GLU A 13 -11.82 -26.52 -8.31
N PHE A 14 -10.88 -25.74 -7.77
CA PHE A 14 -10.29 -24.61 -8.47
C PHE A 14 -9.40 -25.05 -9.65
N ASP A 15 -8.56 -26.08 -9.46
CA ASP A 15 -7.74 -26.64 -10.54
C ASP A 15 -8.60 -27.30 -11.63
N HIS A 16 -9.68 -27.99 -11.25
CA HIS A 16 -10.61 -28.55 -12.22
C HIS A 16 -11.35 -27.45 -13.00
N HIS A 17 -11.67 -26.32 -12.36
CA HIS A 17 -12.30 -25.18 -13.04
C HIS A 17 -11.34 -24.52 -14.03
N LEU A 18 -10.05 -24.37 -13.68
CA LEU A 18 -9.01 -23.86 -14.58
C LEU A 18 -8.80 -24.78 -15.79
N GLN A 19 -8.69 -26.09 -15.59
CA GLN A 19 -8.56 -27.04 -16.71
C GLN A 19 -9.79 -27.03 -17.62
N HIS A 20 -10.98 -26.87 -17.05
CA HIS A 20 -12.22 -26.73 -17.81
C HIS A 20 -12.25 -25.43 -18.63
N CYS A 21 -11.80 -24.30 -18.06
CA CYS A 21 -11.67 -23.02 -18.77
C CYS A 21 -10.66 -23.12 -19.92
N TYR A 22 -9.52 -23.79 -19.71
CA TYR A 22 -8.54 -24.08 -20.77
C TYR A 22 -9.15 -24.92 -21.90
N LYS A 23 -9.92 -25.95 -21.55
CA LYS A 23 -10.60 -26.82 -22.53
C LYS A 23 -11.64 -26.03 -23.34
N LEU A 24 -12.46 -25.22 -22.68
CA LEU A 24 -13.47 -24.38 -23.36
C LEU A 24 -12.85 -23.29 -24.22
N ALA A 25 -11.78 -22.63 -23.76
CA ALA A 25 -11.04 -21.66 -24.56
C ALA A 25 -10.39 -22.30 -25.80
N SER A 26 -9.88 -23.53 -25.68
CA SER A 26 -9.31 -24.29 -26.80
C SER A 26 -10.37 -24.71 -27.83
N GLN A 27 -11.60 -25.00 -27.36
CA GLN A 27 -12.70 -25.47 -28.20
C GLN A 27 -13.48 -24.33 -28.87
N ARG A 28 -13.66 -23.19 -28.19
CA ARG A 28 -14.46 -22.07 -28.72
C ARG A 28 -13.71 -21.14 -29.68
N ASN A 29 -12.39 -20.98 -29.52
CA ASN A 29 -11.64 -19.95 -30.25
C ASN A 29 -10.67 -20.49 -31.31
N GLY A 30 -10.73 -21.78 -31.66
CA GLY A 30 -9.85 -22.35 -32.69
C GLY A 30 -8.35 -22.20 -32.36
N LEU A 31 -7.97 -22.18 -31.08
CA LEU A 31 -6.60 -21.92 -30.63
C LEU A 31 -5.65 -23.13 -30.77
N VAL A 32 -6.18 -24.33 -31.00
CA VAL A 32 -5.39 -25.57 -31.11
C VAL A 32 -4.33 -25.54 -32.23
N PRO A 33 -4.61 -25.05 -33.44
CA PRO A 33 -3.59 -24.90 -34.50
C PRO A 33 -2.50 -23.87 -34.14
N HIS A 34 -2.87 -22.78 -33.45
CA HIS A 34 -1.92 -21.73 -33.05
C HIS A 34 -0.98 -22.18 -31.93
N LEU A 35 -1.48 -22.96 -30.96
CA LEU A 35 -0.68 -23.57 -29.91
C LEU A 35 0.28 -24.64 -30.45
N ARG A 36 -0.15 -25.43 -31.45
CA ARG A 36 0.75 -26.36 -32.16
C ARG A 36 1.86 -25.62 -32.92
N ARG A 37 1.54 -24.49 -33.59
CA ARG A 37 2.54 -23.67 -34.28
C ARG A 37 3.55 -23.06 -33.31
N LEU A 38 3.11 -22.50 -32.18
CA LEU A 38 4.01 -21.94 -31.15
C LEU A 38 4.96 -22.98 -30.57
N ASN A 39 4.48 -24.20 -30.30
CA ASN A 39 5.31 -25.29 -29.81
C ASN A 39 6.40 -25.66 -30.85
N ILE A 40 6.04 -25.69 -32.15
CA ILE A 40 7.00 -25.88 -33.24
C ILE A 40 8.02 -24.72 -33.27
N THR A 41 7.58 -23.46 -33.15
CA THR A 41 8.48 -22.30 -33.18
C THR A 41 9.43 -22.26 -31.99
N GLN A 42 8.96 -22.60 -30.78
CA GLN A 42 9.78 -22.70 -29.57
C GLN A 42 10.85 -23.79 -29.71
N ASN A 43 10.47 -24.97 -30.21
CA ASN A 43 11.40 -26.06 -30.48
C ASN A 43 12.46 -25.66 -31.54
N VAL A 44 12.09 -24.90 -32.57
CA VAL A 44 13.04 -24.38 -33.59
C VAL A 44 14.00 -23.35 -32.97
N ILE A 45 13.52 -22.46 -32.09
CA ILE A 45 14.36 -21.49 -31.40
C ILE A 45 15.31 -22.19 -30.42
N GLU A 46 14.84 -23.17 -29.64
CA GLU A 46 15.67 -23.95 -28.72
C GLU A 46 16.70 -24.81 -29.46
N TYR A 47 16.30 -25.45 -30.57
CA TYR A 47 17.22 -26.16 -31.47
C TYR A 47 18.32 -25.22 -32.00
N SER A 48 17.97 -23.99 -32.40
CA SER A 48 18.96 -22.99 -32.86
C SER A 48 19.90 -22.50 -31.76
N LYS A 49 19.47 -22.53 -30.48
CA LYS A 49 20.30 -22.17 -29.32
C LYS A 49 21.24 -23.31 -28.94
N HIS A 50 20.80 -24.56 -29.04
CA HIS A 50 21.61 -25.73 -28.74
C HIS A 50 22.63 -26.06 -29.84
N ASN A 51 22.34 -25.73 -31.10
CA ASN A 51 23.30 -25.83 -32.21
C ASN A 51 24.26 -24.63 -32.33
N ARG A 52 24.39 -23.78 -31.30
CA ARG A 52 25.45 -22.75 -31.22
C ARG A 52 26.77 -23.26 -30.64
N VAL A 53 26.94 -24.56 -30.43
CA VAL A 53 28.17 -25.13 -29.88
C VAL A 53 29.08 -25.65 -30.99
N SER A 54 30.20 -24.94 -31.17
CA SER A 54 31.49 -25.40 -31.69
C SER A 54 31.70 -25.58 -33.20
N TYR A 55 31.63 -24.48 -33.97
CA TYR A 55 32.46 -24.31 -35.17
C TYR A 55 33.72 -23.51 -34.81
N CYS A 56 34.59 -24.10 -34.01
CA CYS A 56 35.96 -23.64 -33.83
C CYS A 56 36.84 -24.86 -33.96
N HIS A 57 37.30 -25.19 -35.17
CA HIS A 57 38.59 -25.85 -35.43
C HIS A 57 38.86 -25.81 -36.95
N GLY A 58 39.83 -24.98 -37.35
CA GLY A 58 40.68 -25.26 -38.51
C GLY A 58 40.24 -24.89 -39.93
N TYR A 59 39.18 -24.10 -40.16
CA TYR A 59 38.84 -23.65 -41.51
C TYR A 59 39.28 -22.21 -41.79
N ASP A 60 40.00 -22.05 -42.91
CA ASP A 60 40.62 -20.82 -43.40
C ASP A 60 39.57 -19.73 -43.70
N ILE A 61 39.64 -18.65 -42.93
CA ILE A 61 38.64 -17.57 -42.85
C ILE A 61 38.56 -16.73 -44.15
N ARG A 62 39.53 -16.89 -45.08
CA ARG A 62 39.58 -16.09 -46.31
C ARG A 62 38.58 -16.51 -47.39
N ASN A 63 38.00 -17.71 -47.32
CA ASN A 63 37.06 -18.20 -48.36
C ASN A 63 35.57 -18.16 -47.96
N MET A 64 35.21 -17.73 -46.75
CA MET A 64 33.80 -17.69 -46.30
C MET A 64 33.01 -16.44 -46.72
N TRP A 65 33.65 -15.45 -47.34
CA TRP A 65 32.98 -14.19 -47.72
C TRP A 65 32.15 -14.28 -49.01
N ASN A 66 32.20 -15.40 -49.72
CA ASN A 66 31.49 -15.61 -50.99
C ASN A 66 30.31 -16.58 -50.90
N ASP A 67 29.94 -17.04 -49.70
CA ASP A 67 28.78 -17.93 -49.55
C ASP A 67 27.52 -17.10 -49.16
N PRO A 68 26.53 -16.93 -50.05
CA PRO A 68 25.32 -16.11 -49.81
C PRO A 68 24.36 -16.70 -48.74
N GLN A 69 24.71 -17.78 -48.07
CA GLN A 69 23.83 -18.46 -47.11
C GLN A 69 23.52 -17.71 -45.79
N PRO A 70 24.39 -16.84 -45.21
CA PRO A 70 24.13 -16.24 -43.88
C PRO A 70 22.99 -15.21 -43.83
N TYR A 71 22.69 -14.50 -44.93
CA TYR A 71 21.69 -13.43 -44.91
C TYR A 71 20.25 -13.96 -44.96
N MET A 72 20.02 -15.08 -45.67
CA MET A 72 18.69 -15.72 -45.75
C MET A 72 18.25 -16.27 -44.38
N LEU A 73 19.17 -16.87 -43.62
CA LEU A 73 18.89 -17.38 -42.27
C LEU A 73 18.58 -16.24 -41.27
N ARG A 74 19.21 -15.08 -41.43
CA ARG A 74 18.94 -13.90 -40.59
C ARG A 74 17.56 -13.29 -40.86
N ASN A 75 17.14 -13.23 -42.13
CA ASN A 75 15.82 -12.69 -42.48
C ASN A 75 14.70 -13.62 -42.01
N ASN A 76 14.88 -14.93 -42.12
CA ASN A 76 13.92 -15.91 -41.64
C ASN A 76 13.77 -15.88 -40.11
N THR A 77 14.87 -15.76 -39.36
CA THR A 77 14.81 -15.69 -37.88
C THR A 77 14.08 -14.44 -37.39
N VAL A 78 14.25 -13.29 -38.04
CA VAL A 78 13.49 -12.06 -37.69
C VAL A 78 12.01 -12.22 -38.01
N ALA A 79 11.66 -12.82 -39.15
CA ALA A 79 10.27 -13.08 -39.52
C ALA A 79 9.58 -14.02 -38.52
N PHE A 80 10.22 -15.13 -38.14
CA PHE A 80 9.70 -16.05 -37.13
C PHE A 80 9.56 -15.40 -35.75
N ALA A 81 10.52 -14.56 -35.34
CA ALA A 81 10.44 -13.85 -34.07
C ALA A 81 9.24 -12.88 -34.03
N ARG A 82 8.95 -12.18 -35.14
CA ARG A 82 7.78 -11.30 -35.27
C ARG A 82 6.47 -12.08 -35.23
N GLU A 83 6.39 -13.19 -35.97
CA GLU A 83 5.21 -14.05 -35.95
C GLU A 83 4.97 -14.66 -34.55
N ALA A 84 6.02 -15.13 -33.89
CA ALA A 84 5.93 -15.65 -32.52
C ALA A 84 5.46 -14.57 -31.53
N ALA A 85 6.01 -13.35 -31.60
CA ALA A 85 5.59 -12.23 -30.76
C ALA A 85 4.13 -11.83 -31.01
N PHE A 86 3.70 -11.84 -32.28
CA PHE A 86 2.30 -11.59 -32.65
C PHE A 86 1.36 -12.66 -32.08
N LEU A 87 1.68 -13.95 -32.27
CA LEU A 87 0.87 -15.05 -31.73
C LEU A 87 0.81 -15.02 -30.19
N GLN A 88 1.93 -14.72 -29.53
CA GLN A 88 1.99 -14.57 -28.08
C GLN A 88 1.07 -13.44 -27.60
N SER A 89 1.03 -12.31 -28.32
CA SER A 89 0.13 -11.19 -28.03
C SER A 89 -1.34 -11.60 -28.16
N GLU A 90 -1.72 -12.29 -29.24
CA GLU A 90 -3.10 -12.74 -29.47
C GLU A 90 -3.57 -13.78 -28.44
N ILE A 91 -2.69 -14.70 -28.04
CA ILE A 91 -2.98 -15.65 -26.95
C ILE A 91 -3.17 -14.91 -25.63
N THR A 92 -2.30 -13.94 -25.33
CA THR A 92 -2.38 -13.17 -24.09
C THR A 92 -3.71 -12.42 -24.00
N LYS A 93 -4.12 -11.73 -25.08
CA LYS A 93 -5.43 -11.06 -25.16
C LYS A 93 -6.60 -12.03 -24.98
N SER A 94 -6.53 -13.20 -25.63
CA SER A 94 -7.58 -14.22 -25.52
C SER A 94 -7.72 -14.76 -24.10
N LEU A 95 -6.59 -14.99 -23.43
CA LEU A 95 -6.55 -15.40 -22.02
C LEU A 95 -7.09 -14.31 -21.10
N GLU A 96 -6.76 -13.04 -21.35
CA GLU A 96 -7.28 -11.90 -20.58
C GLU A 96 -8.81 -11.80 -20.68
N VAL A 97 -9.38 -12.01 -21.87
CA VAL A 97 -10.84 -12.04 -22.07
C VAL A 97 -11.48 -13.21 -21.32
N CYS A 98 -10.92 -14.41 -21.42
CA CYS A 98 -11.44 -15.57 -20.69
C CYS A 98 -11.37 -15.35 -19.17
N ALA A 99 -10.23 -14.90 -18.67
CA ALA A 99 -10.04 -14.59 -17.26
C ALA A 99 -11.05 -13.54 -16.77
N LYS A 100 -11.36 -12.54 -17.61
CA LYS A 100 -12.36 -11.51 -17.30
C LYS A 100 -13.76 -12.09 -17.09
N ILE A 101 -14.19 -12.97 -17.97
CA ILE A 101 -15.50 -13.61 -17.91
C ILE A 101 -15.60 -14.47 -16.65
N GLU A 102 -14.59 -15.33 -16.42
CA GLU A 102 -14.58 -16.24 -15.28
C GLU A 102 -14.49 -15.50 -13.93
N CYS A 103 -13.68 -14.45 -13.84
CA CYS A 103 -13.59 -13.62 -12.64
C CYS A 103 -14.92 -12.94 -12.31
N ARG A 104 -15.62 -12.42 -13.32
CA ARG A 104 -16.95 -11.82 -13.13
C ARG A 104 -17.97 -12.87 -12.68
N ALA A 105 -18.05 -13.99 -13.37
CA ALA A 105 -18.96 -15.07 -13.00
C ALA A 105 -18.72 -15.60 -11.56
N LEU A 106 -17.45 -15.63 -11.11
CA LEU A 106 -17.12 -15.94 -9.72
C LEU A 106 -17.60 -14.85 -8.76
N CYS A 107 -17.39 -13.58 -9.09
CA CYS A 107 -17.84 -12.45 -8.27
C CYS A 107 -19.37 -12.42 -8.16
N ASP A 108 -20.10 -12.68 -9.24
CA ASP A 108 -21.56 -12.81 -9.24
C ASP A 108 -22.00 -13.92 -8.26
N LYS A 109 -21.41 -15.11 -8.37
CA LYS A 109 -21.70 -16.23 -7.43
C LYS A 109 -21.41 -15.87 -5.97
N ILE A 110 -20.33 -15.14 -5.70
CA ILE A 110 -19.97 -14.68 -4.35
C ILE A 110 -21.03 -13.70 -3.84
N MET A 111 -21.43 -12.73 -4.66
CA MET A 111 -22.42 -11.71 -4.29
C MET A 111 -23.79 -12.33 -4.05
N ASP A 112 -24.19 -13.30 -4.88
CA ASP A 112 -25.52 -13.92 -4.83
C ASP A 112 -25.66 -14.94 -3.69
N ARG A 113 -24.61 -15.72 -3.41
CA ARG A 113 -24.70 -16.88 -2.50
C ARG A 113 -24.17 -16.63 -1.10
N LEU A 114 -23.17 -15.76 -0.95
CA LEU A 114 -22.52 -15.57 0.34
C LEU A 114 -23.12 -14.36 1.05
N PRO A 115 -23.46 -14.45 2.34
CA PRO A 115 -23.89 -13.28 3.11
C PRO A 115 -22.73 -12.28 3.26
N ARG A 116 -23.07 -11.01 3.55
CA ARG A 116 -22.09 -9.91 3.56
C ARG A 116 -20.93 -10.16 4.52
N GLU A 117 -21.19 -10.78 5.66
CA GLU A 117 -20.20 -11.07 6.70
C GLU A 117 -19.11 -12.02 6.19
N VAL A 118 -19.50 -13.05 5.43
CA VAL A 118 -18.57 -14.00 4.81
C VAL A 118 -17.77 -13.30 3.70
N ARG A 119 -18.42 -12.46 2.89
CA ARG A 119 -17.72 -11.65 1.88
C ARG A 119 -16.68 -10.71 2.51
N ASP A 120 -17.01 -10.05 3.62
CA ASP A 120 -16.08 -9.22 4.38
C ASP A 120 -14.86 -10.02 4.90
N MET A 121 -15.03 -11.30 5.27
CA MET A 121 -13.91 -12.18 5.64
C MET A 121 -13.01 -12.48 4.44
N ILE A 122 -13.60 -12.74 3.27
CA ILE A 122 -12.89 -12.94 2.02
C ILE A 122 -12.11 -11.67 1.65
N TYR A 123 -12.74 -10.50 1.68
CA TYR A 123 -12.07 -9.21 1.41
C TYR A 123 -10.95 -8.95 2.40
N ARG A 124 -11.16 -9.20 3.70
CA ARG A 124 -10.09 -9.12 4.70
C ARG A 124 -8.91 -10.01 4.34
N TYR A 125 -9.15 -11.25 3.94
CA TYR A 125 -8.08 -12.16 3.54
C TYR A 125 -7.28 -11.64 2.33
N PHE A 126 -7.97 -11.16 1.29
CA PHE A 126 -7.33 -10.58 0.11
C PHE A 126 -6.52 -9.32 0.44
N LEU A 127 -7.03 -8.49 1.35
CA LEU A 127 -6.44 -7.21 1.69
C LEU A 127 -5.33 -7.33 2.76
N ARG A 128 -5.33 -8.38 3.60
CA ARG A 128 -4.44 -8.56 4.78
C ARG A 128 -2.95 -8.37 4.49
N ARG A 129 -2.48 -8.67 3.28
CA ARG A 129 -1.06 -8.57 2.91
C ARG A 129 -0.57 -7.15 2.58
N ARG A 130 -1.42 -6.12 2.53
CA ARG A 130 -1.09 -4.84 1.85
C ARG A 130 -1.58 -3.53 2.49
N LEU A 131 -1.93 -3.52 3.77
CA LEU A 131 -2.69 -2.40 4.35
C LEU A 131 -1.86 -1.32 5.06
N TYR A 132 -0.55 -1.33 4.87
CA TYR A 132 0.29 -0.19 5.21
C TYR A 132 0.38 0.73 4.00
N CYS A 133 -0.40 1.80 4.00
CA CYS A 133 -0.19 2.93 3.08
C CYS A 133 0.98 3.77 3.56
N GLU A 134 2.19 3.17 3.56
CA GLU A 134 3.42 3.82 4.05
C GLU A 134 3.83 5.03 3.23
N HIS A 135 3.38 5.13 1.97
CA HIS A 135 3.81 6.14 1.02
C HIS A 135 2.65 6.85 0.32
N TYR A 136 1.60 7.24 1.03
CA TYR A 136 0.59 8.11 0.40
C TYR A 136 1.20 9.47 -0.02
N MET A 137 2.34 9.89 0.56
CA MET A 137 2.75 11.31 0.55
C MET A 137 4.24 11.60 0.34
N GLN A 138 5.09 10.60 0.09
CA GLN A 138 6.51 10.86 -0.15
C GLN A 138 6.76 11.16 -1.64
N ARG A 139 6.64 12.45 -1.96
CA ARG A 139 7.25 13.23 -3.07
C ARG A 139 6.50 13.61 -4.34
N ASN A 140 5.57 12.83 -4.92
CA ASN A 140 4.95 13.26 -6.21
C ASN A 140 3.42 13.08 -6.25
N TRP A 141 2.67 13.84 -5.43
CA TRP A 141 1.20 13.85 -5.56
C TRP A 141 0.71 14.62 -6.81
N LYS A 142 1.49 15.55 -7.37
CA LYS A 142 1.16 16.16 -8.68
C LYS A 142 1.15 15.12 -9.82
N ASP A 143 1.96 14.07 -9.71
CA ASP A 143 1.89 12.91 -10.62
C ASP A 143 0.74 11.96 -10.26
N CYS A 144 0.13 12.09 -9.08
CA CYS A 144 -1.07 11.35 -8.71
C CYS A 144 -2.34 12.06 -9.19
N GLU A 145 -2.43 13.38 -9.07
CA GLU A 145 -3.56 14.20 -9.56
C GLU A 145 -3.75 14.07 -11.08
N LYS A 146 -2.65 14.00 -11.85
CA LYS A 146 -2.71 13.71 -13.29
C LYS A 146 -3.37 12.36 -13.63
N PHE A 147 -3.46 11.44 -12.67
CA PHE A 147 -4.06 10.12 -12.85
C PHE A 147 -5.44 10.04 -12.18
N TYR A 148 -5.63 10.63 -11.01
CA TYR A 148 -6.91 10.62 -10.28
C TYR A 148 -7.98 11.57 -10.84
N GLY A 149 -7.59 12.58 -11.64
CA GLY A 149 -8.51 13.43 -12.39
C GLY A 149 -9.01 12.81 -13.71
N THR A 150 -8.47 11.64 -14.09
CA THR A 150 -9.02 10.87 -15.23
C THR A 150 -10.08 9.92 -14.72
N LYS A 151 -11.12 9.63 -15.53
CA LYS A 151 -12.13 8.59 -15.26
C LYS A 151 -11.53 7.16 -15.05
N LYS A 152 -10.21 7.03 -15.05
CA LYS A 152 -9.49 5.83 -14.66
C LYS A 152 -8.89 6.09 -13.28
N PRO A 153 -9.37 5.39 -12.23
CA PRO A 153 -8.62 5.39 -10.97
C PRO A 153 -7.26 4.72 -11.22
N VAL A 154 -6.48 4.46 -10.17
CA VAL A 154 -5.40 3.46 -10.23
C VAL A 154 -4.05 3.97 -10.78
N ALA A 155 -3.30 4.78 -9.99
CA ALA A 155 -1.81 4.80 -10.06
C ALA A 155 -1.11 4.48 -8.72
N HIS A 156 -1.58 5.04 -7.60
CA HIS A 156 -0.97 4.78 -6.29
C HIS A 156 -1.57 3.58 -5.55
N PHE A 157 -2.86 3.30 -5.79
CA PHE A 157 -3.43 1.98 -5.48
C PHE A 157 -2.69 0.88 -6.23
N THR A 158 -2.25 1.21 -7.43
CA THR A 158 -1.53 0.34 -8.33
C THR A 158 -0.07 0.18 -7.90
N ARG A 159 0.72 1.10 -7.34
CA ARG A 159 2.14 0.75 -7.02
C ARG A 159 2.34 -0.45 -6.07
N HIS A 160 1.43 -0.67 -5.11
CA HIS A 160 1.38 -1.88 -4.27
C HIS A 160 0.65 -3.08 -4.95
N PHE A 161 -0.04 -2.82 -6.06
CA PHE A 161 -0.84 -3.75 -6.88
C PHE A 161 -0.45 -3.78 -8.40
N THR A 162 0.70 -3.25 -8.87
CA THR A 162 1.02 -2.98 -10.31
C THR A 162 2.05 -3.88 -10.90
N ARG A 163 2.78 -4.62 -10.07
CA ARG A 163 3.68 -5.63 -10.60
C ARG A 163 2.80 -6.78 -11.12
N GLN A 164 2.21 -6.55 -12.29
CA GLN A 164 1.55 -7.47 -13.23
C GLN A 164 0.43 -8.38 -12.69
N ARG A 165 0.05 -8.30 -11.41
CA ARG A 165 -0.80 -9.29 -10.74
C ARG A 165 -2.31 -8.95 -10.65
N TYR A 166 -2.76 -7.81 -11.16
CA TYR A 166 -4.10 -7.27 -10.81
C TYR A 166 -4.90 -6.67 -11.97
N ALA A 167 -4.70 -7.13 -13.21
CA ALA A 167 -5.53 -6.76 -14.37
C ALA A 167 -7.05 -7.01 -14.13
N TRP A 168 -7.39 -7.89 -13.19
CA TRP A 168 -8.77 -8.13 -12.76
C TRP A 168 -9.44 -6.90 -12.13
N MET A 169 -8.70 -5.95 -11.56
CA MET A 169 -9.31 -4.78 -10.91
C MET A 169 -10.07 -3.89 -11.90
N GLU A 170 -9.48 -3.63 -13.07
CA GLU A 170 -10.15 -2.85 -14.13
C GLU A 170 -11.44 -3.52 -14.59
N GLN A 171 -11.49 -4.85 -14.51
CA GLN A 171 -12.63 -5.65 -14.95
C GLN A 171 -13.81 -5.59 -13.96
N LEU A 172 -13.53 -5.24 -12.71
CA LEU A 172 -14.50 -5.17 -11.63
C LEU A 172 -14.95 -3.74 -11.30
N LEU A 173 -14.38 -2.68 -11.90
CA LEU A 173 -14.73 -1.29 -11.55
C LEU A 173 -16.24 -1.00 -11.58
N ASP A 174 -16.96 -1.57 -12.55
CA ASP A 174 -18.41 -1.41 -12.69
C ASP A 174 -19.22 -2.52 -12.00
N HIS A 175 -18.56 -3.47 -11.35
CA HIS A 175 -19.19 -4.63 -10.71
C HIS A 175 -19.52 -4.33 -9.24
N PRO A 176 -20.68 -4.75 -8.69
CA PRO A 176 -21.08 -4.46 -7.31
C PRO A 176 -20.04 -4.84 -6.23
N VAL A 177 -19.34 -5.95 -6.45
CA VAL A 177 -18.22 -6.42 -5.59
C VAL A 177 -17.15 -5.34 -5.35
N TRP A 178 -16.96 -4.42 -6.31
CA TRP A 178 -15.94 -3.38 -6.21
C TRP A 178 -16.24 -2.37 -5.12
N ALA A 179 -17.51 -1.95 -4.99
CA ALA A 179 -17.92 -1.05 -3.92
C ALA A 179 -17.68 -1.70 -2.55
N GLU A 180 -18.04 -2.99 -2.39
CA GLU A 180 -17.79 -3.70 -1.14
C GLU A 180 -16.30 -3.86 -0.82
N LEU A 181 -15.49 -4.17 -1.84
CA LEU A 181 -14.04 -4.31 -1.71
C LEU A 181 -13.37 -2.97 -1.37
N ALA A 182 -13.81 -1.88 -2.00
CA ALA A 182 -13.34 -0.52 -1.73
C ALA A 182 -13.67 -0.10 -0.29
N GLU A 183 -14.90 -0.36 0.16
CA GLU A 183 -15.33 -0.12 1.54
C GLU A 183 -14.48 -0.93 2.54
N ALA A 184 -14.29 -2.23 2.26
CA ALA A 184 -13.45 -3.09 3.07
C ALA A 184 -12.01 -2.57 3.14
N TRP A 185 -11.48 -2.04 2.04
CA TRP A 185 -10.16 -1.43 2.03
C TRP A 185 -10.08 -0.21 2.97
N TYR A 186 -11.00 0.75 2.88
CA TYR A 186 -11.01 1.92 3.78
C TYR A 186 -11.13 1.53 5.26
N ARG A 187 -11.90 0.47 5.57
CA ARG A 187 -12.07 -0.03 6.94
C ARG A 187 -10.82 -0.70 7.50
N LEU A 188 -10.03 -1.35 6.65
CA LEU A 188 -8.89 -2.16 7.09
C LEU A 188 -7.56 -1.43 6.95
N ALA A 189 -7.47 -0.47 6.03
CA ALA A 189 -6.26 0.32 5.80
C ALA A 189 -5.92 1.18 7.01
N THR A 190 -4.63 1.32 7.27
CA THR A 190 -4.12 2.34 8.21
C THR A 190 -3.63 3.53 7.39
N PHE A 191 -4.33 4.65 7.52
CA PHE A 191 -3.98 5.88 6.82
C PHE A 191 -2.88 6.60 7.58
N LYS A 192 -1.71 6.73 6.97
CA LYS A 192 -0.55 7.39 7.57
C LYS A 192 -0.41 8.81 7.00
N LEU A 193 -0.50 9.81 7.87
CA LEU A 193 -0.14 11.19 7.59
C LEU A 193 1.28 11.40 8.12
N ASP A 194 2.26 11.57 7.22
CA ASP A 194 3.69 11.65 7.54
C ASP A 194 4.20 13.10 7.60
N TYR A 195 5.46 13.37 7.97
CA TYR A 195 6.02 14.70 8.32
C TYR A 195 5.74 15.93 7.40
N ASN A 196 5.10 15.79 6.24
CA ASN A 196 4.79 16.88 5.30
C ASN A 196 3.30 16.95 4.93
N TRP A 197 2.39 16.49 5.78
CA TRP A 197 0.96 16.54 5.50
C TRP A 197 0.39 17.96 5.73
N GLY A 198 -0.62 18.36 4.96
CA GLY A 198 -1.29 19.64 5.07
C GLY A 198 -2.80 19.55 4.82
N ALA A 199 -3.41 20.70 4.51
CA ALA A 199 -4.86 20.78 4.33
C ALA A 199 -5.36 20.01 3.11
N ALA A 200 -4.56 19.94 2.04
CA ALA A 200 -4.92 19.20 0.83
C ALA A 200 -4.96 17.69 1.09
N GLU A 201 -3.98 17.19 1.83
CA GLU A 201 -3.84 15.79 2.22
C GLU A 201 -5.00 15.33 3.11
N VAL A 202 -5.33 16.13 4.14
CA VAL A 202 -6.47 15.87 5.01
C VAL A 202 -7.78 15.93 4.22
N ASN A 203 -7.94 16.94 3.36
CA ASN A 203 -9.12 17.02 2.48
C ASN A 203 -9.27 15.81 1.57
N HIS A 204 -8.18 15.36 0.98
CA HIS A 204 -8.20 14.21 0.09
C HIS A 204 -8.52 12.92 0.85
N LEU A 205 -7.97 12.76 2.05
CA LEU A 205 -8.30 11.62 2.89
C LEU A 205 -9.80 11.57 3.22
N LEU A 206 -10.42 12.74 3.51
CA LEU A 206 -11.82 12.81 3.94
C LEU A 206 -12.81 12.76 2.77
N TYR A 207 -12.48 13.43 1.66
CA TYR A 207 -13.40 13.75 0.55
C TYR A 207 -12.89 13.36 -0.83
N GLY A 208 -11.71 12.75 -0.92
CA GLY A 208 -11.05 12.42 -2.18
C GLY A 208 -11.74 11.30 -2.97
N VAL A 209 -10.96 10.47 -3.64
CA VAL A 209 -11.50 9.53 -4.64
C VAL A 209 -12.47 8.55 -3.99
N LYS A 210 -13.75 8.66 -4.36
CA LYS A 210 -14.85 7.89 -3.75
C LYS A 210 -14.94 6.44 -4.25
N TRP A 211 -14.05 5.99 -5.14
CA TRP A 211 -13.98 4.62 -5.72
C TRP A 211 -15.33 4.02 -6.15
N GLY A 212 -16.28 4.87 -6.57
CA GLY A 212 -17.64 4.43 -6.92
C GLY A 212 -18.53 4.05 -5.72
N LEU A 213 -18.11 4.31 -4.48
CA LEU A 213 -18.86 4.03 -3.24
C LEU A 213 -20.14 4.87 -3.09
N GLY A 214 -20.27 5.97 -3.84
CA GLY A 214 -21.35 6.95 -3.66
C GLY A 214 -21.32 7.69 -2.32
N ARG A 215 -20.31 7.42 -1.47
CA ARG A 215 -20.14 7.95 -0.13
C ARG A 215 -18.71 8.43 0.06
N ASP A 216 -18.53 9.35 1.00
CA ASP A 216 -17.22 9.92 1.29
C ASP A 216 -16.35 8.94 2.09
N PRO A 217 -15.03 8.87 1.80
CA PRO A 217 -14.07 8.06 2.57
C PRO A 217 -14.16 8.21 4.10
N LYS A 218 -14.44 9.42 4.59
CA LYS A 218 -14.59 9.74 6.02
C LYS A 218 -15.62 8.87 6.76
N GLN A 219 -16.55 8.22 6.06
CA GLN A 219 -17.53 7.30 6.65
C GLN A 219 -16.94 5.92 6.96
N PHE A 220 -15.86 5.54 6.30
CA PHE A 220 -15.32 4.18 6.32
C PHE A 220 -13.98 4.06 7.05
N ILE A 221 -13.23 5.16 7.19
CA ILE A 221 -11.93 5.18 7.84
C ILE A 221 -12.04 4.69 9.29
N LYS A 222 -11.23 3.71 9.67
CA LYS A 222 -11.19 3.15 11.05
C LYS A 222 -9.85 3.32 11.73
N ARG A 223 -8.76 3.54 10.99
CA ARG A 223 -7.40 3.53 11.54
C ARG A 223 -6.60 4.67 10.94
N LEU A 224 -6.11 5.54 11.81
CA LEU A 224 -5.32 6.70 11.43
C LEU A 224 -4.02 6.69 12.23
N ARG A 225 -2.93 7.00 11.55
CA ARG A 225 -1.62 7.23 12.14
C ARG A 225 -1.14 8.59 11.68
N VAL A 226 -0.99 9.53 12.60
CA VAL A 226 -0.53 10.89 12.31
C VAL A 226 0.84 11.07 12.94
N ILE A 227 1.82 11.41 12.11
CA ILE A 227 3.15 11.75 12.56
C ILE A 227 3.30 13.26 12.56
N LEU A 228 3.58 13.82 13.73
CA LEU A 228 3.84 15.22 13.94
C LEU A 228 5.36 15.42 14.00
N GLY A 229 5.88 15.94 12.88
CA GLY A 229 7.23 16.50 12.83
C GLY A 229 7.31 17.89 13.47
N LYS A 230 8.54 18.37 13.69
CA LYS A 230 8.83 19.69 14.25
C LYS A 230 8.04 20.83 13.58
N SER A 231 7.95 20.83 12.25
CA SER A 231 7.24 21.85 11.46
C SER A 231 5.73 21.95 11.74
N HIS A 232 5.12 20.92 12.32
CA HIS A 232 3.71 20.93 12.69
C HIS A 232 3.44 21.48 14.07
N VAL A 233 4.47 21.55 14.92
CA VAL A 233 4.33 22.01 16.30
C VAL A 233 4.97 23.38 16.44
N PHE A 234 6.17 23.52 15.92
CA PHE A 234 6.96 24.74 15.99
C PHE A 234 6.78 25.51 14.71
N ASN A 235 6.37 26.77 14.87
CA ASN A 235 6.57 27.75 13.83
C ASN A 235 8.08 27.93 13.71
N ASP A 236 8.68 27.58 12.57
CA ASP A 236 10.11 27.80 12.31
C ASP A 236 10.49 29.22 12.76
N ASP A 237 11.39 29.35 13.74
CA ASP A 237 11.70 30.62 14.43
C ASP A 237 12.09 31.74 13.45
N ARG A 238 12.53 31.37 12.25
CA ARG A 238 12.83 32.28 11.13
C ARG A 238 11.61 33.06 10.62
N HIS A 239 10.39 32.70 11.01
CA HIS A 239 9.16 33.37 10.61
C HIS A 239 8.34 33.92 11.80
N GLN A 240 8.83 33.82 13.03
CA GLN A 240 8.09 34.21 14.23
C GLN A 240 7.99 35.71 14.51
N LEU A 241 8.69 36.58 13.76
CA LEU A 241 8.79 38.00 14.13
C LEU A 241 7.58 38.90 13.79
N LYS A 242 6.42 38.40 13.33
CA LYS A 242 5.36 39.33 12.86
C LYS A 242 3.89 39.15 13.27
N THR A 243 3.45 38.11 13.97
CA THR A 243 2.04 38.09 14.43
C THR A 243 1.85 37.36 15.75
N GLU A 244 1.68 38.11 16.84
CA GLU A 244 1.49 37.62 18.21
C GLU A 244 0.21 36.79 18.46
N TYR A 245 -0.77 36.75 17.55
CA TYR A 245 -2.05 36.07 17.84
C TYR A 245 -2.69 35.33 16.64
N GLY A 246 -2.05 35.24 15.48
CA GLY A 246 -2.71 34.82 14.23
C GLY A 246 -2.44 33.39 13.74
N ILE A 247 -1.40 32.72 14.25
CA ILE A 247 -1.00 31.39 13.78
C ILE A 247 -1.42 30.36 14.85
N GLN A 248 -2.72 30.27 15.12
CA GLN A 248 -3.27 29.01 15.60
C GLN A 248 -2.81 27.94 14.60
N CYS A 249 -1.99 27.03 15.11
CA CYS A 249 -1.17 26.14 14.31
C CYS A 249 -2.00 25.45 13.23
N LYS A 250 -1.64 25.64 11.96
CA LYS A 250 -2.33 25.00 10.81
C LYS A 250 -2.49 23.49 10.99
N ALA A 251 -1.56 22.85 11.69
CA ALA A 251 -1.63 21.44 12.03
C ALA A 251 -2.80 21.13 12.97
N LEU A 252 -3.08 21.95 13.99
CA LEU A 252 -4.24 21.73 14.88
C LEU A 252 -5.53 21.80 14.10
N GLN A 253 -5.69 22.83 13.28
CA GLN A 253 -6.88 23.00 12.45
C GLN A 253 -7.09 21.79 11.53
N GLN A 254 -6.02 21.27 10.94
CA GLN A 254 -6.11 20.06 10.14
C GLN A 254 -6.38 18.79 10.97
N LEU A 255 -5.80 18.66 12.16
CA LEU A 255 -6.10 17.56 13.08
C LEU A 255 -7.58 17.60 13.52
N GLU A 256 -8.11 18.78 13.81
CA GLU A 256 -9.52 18.98 14.12
C GLU A 256 -10.41 18.57 12.94
N ARG A 257 -9.98 18.80 11.70
CA ARG A 257 -10.71 18.32 10.52
C ARG A 257 -10.74 16.81 10.40
N LEU A 258 -9.76 16.09 10.96
CA LEU A 258 -9.81 14.62 11.03
C LEU A 258 -10.92 14.14 11.98
N LEU A 259 -11.42 15.00 12.87
CA LEU A 259 -12.66 14.73 13.62
C LEU A 259 -13.90 14.78 12.73
N LEU A 260 -13.81 15.15 11.45
CA LEU A 260 -14.94 14.99 10.53
C LEU A 260 -15.11 13.55 10.05
N ILE A 261 -14.23 12.62 10.46
CA ILE A 261 -14.48 11.18 10.27
C ILE A 261 -15.76 10.79 11.03
N GLU A 262 -16.70 10.20 10.31
CA GLU A 262 -18.06 9.85 10.78
C GLU A 262 -18.15 8.39 11.25
N SER A 263 -17.05 7.67 11.10
CA SER A 263 -16.91 6.29 11.50
C SER A 263 -17.02 6.14 13.02
N GLY A 264 -17.93 5.28 13.50
CA GLY A 264 -18.27 5.23 14.93
C GLY A 264 -17.14 4.87 15.91
N ARG A 265 -16.13 4.10 15.49
CA ARG A 265 -14.94 3.80 16.29
C ARG A 265 -13.71 3.91 15.41
N VAL A 266 -12.84 4.86 15.73
CA VAL A 266 -11.57 5.11 15.03
C VAL A 266 -10.44 4.88 16.02
N CYS A 267 -9.39 4.19 15.57
CA CYS A 267 -8.12 4.11 16.26
C CYS A 267 -7.18 5.20 15.72
N PHE A 268 -6.83 6.16 16.56
CA PHE A 268 -6.08 7.36 16.23
C PHE A 268 -4.72 7.35 16.93
N ASN A 269 -3.66 7.02 16.21
CA ASN A 269 -2.30 7.02 16.73
C ASN A 269 -1.59 8.32 16.35
N ILE A 270 -1.10 9.06 17.33
CA ILE A 270 -0.30 10.28 17.13
C ILE A 270 1.13 9.96 17.51
N GLU A 271 2.09 10.31 16.66
CA GLU A 271 3.52 10.15 16.93
C GLU A 271 4.19 11.52 16.94
N LEU A 272 4.85 11.83 18.05
CA LEU A 272 5.59 13.05 18.28
C LEU A 272 7.07 12.72 18.14
N PHE A 273 7.76 13.39 17.21
CA PHE A 273 9.20 13.24 17.05
C PHE A 273 9.91 14.47 17.58
N ILE A 274 10.60 14.28 18.69
CA ILE A 274 11.36 15.32 19.39
C ILE A 274 12.84 15.02 19.16
N GLY A 275 13.34 15.43 18.00
CA GLY A 275 14.77 15.48 17.76
C GLY A 275 15.31 16.76 18.37
N LEU A 276 16.27 16.70 19.28
CA LEU A 276 16.91 17.91 19.79
C LEU A 276 18.33 18.03 19.26
N PRO A 277 18.84 19.25 19.06
CA PRO A 277 20.28 19.43 18.95
C PRO A 277 20.92 18.98 20.26
N HIS A 278 21.93 18.11 20.19
CA HIS A 278 22.57 17.47 21.34
C HIS A 278 23.17 18.44 22.39
N ASP A 279 23.19 19.74 22.10
CA ASP A 279 23.95 20.74 22.85
C ASP A 279 23.11 21.53 23.88
N GLU A 280 21.79 21.35 23.96
CA GLU A 280 20.92 22.26 24.73
C GLU A 280 20.44 21.76 26.11
N GLY A 281 20.78 20.54 26.49
CA GLY A 281 20.50 19.95 27.81
C GLY A 281 19.02 19.57 28.06
N PRO A 282 18.77 18.66 29.02
CA PRO A 282 17.46 17.98 29.20
C PRO A 282 16.30 18.89 29.61
N GLY A 283 16.58 20.10 30.10
CA GLY A 283 15.55 21.04 30.55
C GLY A 283 14.72 21.62 29.41
N LYS A 284 15.32 21.85 28.22
CA LYS A 284 14.59 22.37 27.07
C LYS A 284 13.65 21.32 26.46
N ASP A 285 14.04 20.05 26.53
CA ASP A 285 13.29 18.91 26.02
C ASP A 285 11.92 18.81 26.69
N LEU A 286 11.92 18.90 28.02
CA LEU A 286 10.71 18.83 28.84
C LEU A 286 9.78 20.01 28.59
N ALA A 287 10.32 21.22 28.44
CA ALA A 287 9.52 22.39 28.10
C ALA A 287 8.87 22.22 26.71
N MET A 288 9.62 21.66 25.76
CA MET A 288 9.15 21.41 24.40
C MET A 288 8.08 20.31 24.35
N ILE A 289 8.27 19.20 25.08
CA ILE A 289 7.27 18.14 25.25
C ILE A 289 5.99 18.72 25.88
N ARG A 290 6.13 19.47 26.96
CA ARG A 290 4.99 20.10 27.65
C ARG A 290 4.20 20.98 26.70
N GLN A 291 4.87 21.79 25.89
CA GLN A 291 4.22 22.63 24.88
C GLN A 291 3.46 21.79 23.84
N GLN A 292 4.07 20.72 23.32
CA GLN A 292 3.44 19.77 22.39
C GLN A 292 2.20 19.11 22.98
N LEU A 293 2.29 18.63 24.21
CA LEU A 293 1.17 18.01 24.90
C LEU A 293 0.07 19.04 25.12
N THR A 294 0.38 20.20 25.68
CA THR A 294 -0.59 21.30 25.90
C THR A 294 -1.34 21.64 24.62
N PHE A 295 -0.64 21.66 23.49
CA PHE A 295 -1.21 21.87 22.18
C PHE A 295 -2.19 20.76 21.73
N LEU A 296 -1.89 19.50 22.02
CA LEU A 296 -2.69 18.34 21.60
C LEU A 296 -3.86 18.03 22.52
N PHE A 297 -3.76 18.34 23.82
CA PHE A 297 -4.76 17.93 24.81
C PHE A 297 -6.21 18.33 24.47
N PRO A 298 -6.50 19.54 23.96
CA PRO A 298 -7.85 19.90 23.52
C PRO A 298 -8.40 18.96 22.42
N LEU A 299 -7.56 18.55 21.47
CA LEU A 299 -7.92 17.57 20.45
C LEU A 299 -8.16 16.19 21.07
N LEU A 300 -7.27 15.75 21.96
CA LEU A 300 -7.37 14.44 22.61
C LEU A 300 -8.64 14.32 23.47
N LEU A 301 -9.04 15.40 24.14
CA LEU A 301 -10.30 15.48 24.88
C LEU A 301 -11.50 15.24 23.95
N ARG A 302 -11.55 15.92 22.80
CA ARG A 302 -12.63 15.71 21.81
C ARG A 302 -12.62 14.29 21.21
N ILE A 303 -11.44 13.70 21.01
CA ILE A 303 -11.31 12.30 20.57
C ILE A 303 -11.87 11.37 21.66
N LYS A 304 -11.56 11.61 22.94
CA LYS A 304 -12.08 10.85 24.08
C LYS A 304 -13.59 10.95 24.21
N GLU A 305 -14.16 12.16 24.08
CA GLU A 305 -15.61 12.40 24.13
C GLU A 305 -16.37 11.62 23.03
N ARG A 306 -15.73 11.47 21.86
CA ARG A 306 -16.23 10.64 20.76
C ARG A 306 -16.09 9.14 20.96
N LYS A 307 -15.52 8.70 22.08
CA LYS A 307 -15.23 7.29 22.40
C LYS A 307 -14.34 6.63 21.34
N TRP A 308 -13.42 7.41 20.76
CA TRP A 308 -12.41 6.88 19.87
C TRP A 308 -11.22 6.38 20.67
N ASP A 309 -10.58 5.34 20.16
CA ASP A 309 -9.34 4.82 20.73
C ASP A 309 -8.21 5.71 20.24
N PHE A 310 -7.34 6.15 21.13
CA PHE A 310 -6.16 6.89 20.72
C PHE A 310 -4.93 6.55 21.55
N ARG A 311 -3.78 6.79 20.94
CA ARG A 311 -2.46 6.61 21.53
C ARG A 311 -1.57 7.74 21.07
N VAL A 312 -0.82 8.32 22.01
CA VAL A 312 0.27 9.25 21.69
C VAL A 312 1.58 8.53 21.96
N LEU A 313 2.44 8.48 20.96
CA LEU A 313 3.81 7.99 21.06
C LEU A 313 4.73 9.21 20.98
N CYS A 314 5.64 9.36 21.93
CA CYS A 314 6.62 10.44 21.93
C CYS A 314 8.02 9.84 21.87
N TRP A 315 8.81 10.28 20.90
CA TRP A 315 10.19 9.85 20.73
C TRP A 315 11.15 10.93 21.21
N VAL A 316 11.92 10.64 22.27
CA VAL A 316 12.93 11.53 22.85
C VAL A 316 14.28 10.82 22.81
N GLU A 317 15.27 11.36 22.07
CA GLU A 317 16.63 10.78 21.98
C GLU A 317 16.72 9.27 21.64
N SER A 318 15.71 8.71 20.96
CA SER A 318 15.51 7.27 20.61
C SER A 318 14.65 6.46 21.58
N GLU A 319 14.18 7.04 22.68
CA GLU A 319 13.27 6.38 23.61
C GLU A 319 11.81 6.61 23.22
N GLU A 320 11.01 5.54 23.24
CA GLU A 320 9.57 5.59 22.98
C GLU A 320 8.79 5.71 24.30
N TYR A 321 8.10 6.83 24.47
CA TYR A 321 7.14 7.04 25.54
C TYR A 321 5.73 6.89 25.00
N ARG A 322 4.91 6.08 25.68
CA ARG A 322 3.53 5.81 25.28
C ARG A 322 2.56 6.44 26.26
N PHE A 323 1.63 7.22 25.73
CA PHE A 323 0.56 7.85 26.48
C PHE A 323 -0.80 7.43 25.95
N THR A 324 -1.64 6.98 26.86
CA THR A 324 -3.04 6.61 26.66
C THR A 324 -3.85 7.14 27.85
N PRO A 325 -5.19 7.27 27.75
CA PRO A 325 -6.01 7.86 28.82
C PRO A 325 -5.93 7.19 30.20
N ASP A 326 -5.46 5.94 30.22
CA ASP A 326 -5.27 5.07 31.38
C ASP A 326 -3.84 5.10 31.93
N VAL A 327 -2.89 5.71 31.20
CA VAL A 327 -1.51 5.89 31.63
C VAL A 327 -1.38 7.28 32.24
N ALA A 328 -1.16 7.31 33.55
CA ALA A 328 -1.10 8.52 34.39
C ALA A 328 -2.40 9.34 34.40
N GLU A 329 -2.39 10.47 35.10
CA GLU A 329 -3.51 11.40 35.05
C GLU A 329 -3.64 11.94 33.62
N PHE A 330 -4.85 11.87 33.04
CA PHE A 330 -5.12 12.33 31.68
C PHE A 330 -5.19 13.87 31.60
N CYS A 331 -4.04 14.48 31.86
CA CYS A 331 -3.77 15.91 31.77
C CYS A 331 -2.29 16.10 31.41
N VAL A 332 -1.90 17.33 31.05
CA VAL A 332 -0.51 17.63 30.68
C VAL A 332 0.44 17.28 31.83
N GLU A 333 0.12 17.71 33.06
CA GLU A 333 0.98 17.48 34.22
C GLU A 333 1.13 16.00 34.58
N GLY A 334 0.05 15.22 34.47
CA GLY A 334 0.09 13.78 34.70
C GLY A 334 1.02 13.04 33.74
N TRP A 335 0.91 13.34 32.45
CA TRP A 335 1.80 12.78 31.42
C TRP A 335 3.24 13.27 31.57
N MET A 336 3.47 14.54 31.95
CA MET A 336 4.81 15.05 32.24
C MET A 336 5.42 14.37 33.47
N GLY A 337 4.65 14.18 34.54
CA GLY A 337 5.10 13.48 35.75
C GLY A 337 5.50 12.04 35.46
N TYR A 338 4.69 11.32 34.68
CA TYR A 338 5.01 9.98 34.22
C TYR A 338 6.32 9.93 33.41
N LEU A 339 6.51 10.84 32.46
CA LEU A 339 7.74 10.88 31.66
C LEU A 339 8.98 11.12 32.52
N LEU A 340 8.91 12.04 33.49
CA LEU A 340 9.99 12.31 34.44
C LEU A 340 10.33 11.08 35.30
N GLU A 341 9.31 10.36 35.77
CA GLU A 341 9.50 9.13 36.53
C GLU A 341 10.21 8.05 35.70
N GLN A 342 9.73 7.81 34.47
CA GLN A 342 10.33 6.83 33.56
C GLN A 342 11.79 7.18 33.21
N HIS A 343 12.07 8.45 32.93
CA HIS A 343 13.43 8.92 32.65
C HIS A 343 14.37 8.71 33.86
N SER A 344 13.89 8.99 35.08
CA SER A 344 14.67 8.74 36.30
C SER A 344 15.03 7.26 36.50
N ILE A 345 14.09 6.36 36.20
CA ILE A 345 14.31 4.91 36.27
C ILE A 345 15.36 4.48 35.26
N TRP A 346 15.28 5.01 34.03
CA TRP A 346 16.24 4.70 32.98
C TRP A 346 17.66 5.18 33.33
N GLU A 347 17.83 6.41 33.77
CA GLU A 347 19.15 6.94 34.14
C GLU A 347 19.84 6.10 35.22
N LYS A 348 19.05 5.65 36.22
CA LYS A 348 19.53 4.75 37.28
C LYS A 348 19.97 3.40 36.72
N THR A 349 19.24 2.87 35.73
CA THR A 349 19.53 1.57 35.10
C THR A 349 20.75 1.64 34.19
N ARG A 350 20.85 2.68 33.35
CA ARG A 350 21.98 2.91 32.45
C ARG A 350 23.31 3.00 33.21
N LYS A 351 23.33 3.72 34.34
CA LYS A 351 24.52 3.83 35.21
C LYS A 351 24.94 2.49 35.84
N ARG A 352 24.04 1.51 35.96
CA ARG A 352 24.34 0.18 36.51
C ARG A 352 24.84 -0.81 35.46
N VAL A 353 24.34 -0.72 34.22
CA VAL A 353 24.57 -1.74 33.18
C VAL A 353 25.80 -1.46 32.33
N MET A 354 26.32 -0.22 32.30
CA MET A 354 27.61 0.06 31.67
C MET A 354 28.74 0.08 32.70
N PRO A 355 29.40 -1.06 33.00
CA PRO A 355 30.68 -1.01 33.68
C PRO A 355 31.61 -0.13 32.86
N ARG A 356 32.33 0.78 33.53
CA ARG A 356 33.40 1.54 32.89
C ARG A 356 34.36 0.53 32.28
N ILE A 357 34.31 0.36 30.96
CA ILE A 357 35.41 -0.25 30.22
C ILE A 357 36.51 0.79 30.34
N ILE A 358 37.39 0.60 31.33
CA ILE A 358 38.61 1.38 31.55
C ILE A 358 39.67 0.84 30.60
#